data_AF-A0A2M7BTQ2-F1
#
_entry.id   AF-A0A2M7BTQ2-F1
#
_cell.length_a   1.000
_cell.length_b   1.000
_cell.length_c   1.000
_cell.angle_alpha   90.00
_cell.angle_beta   90.00
_cell.angle_gamma   90.00
#
_symmetry.space_group_name_H-M   'P 1'
#
loop_
_entity.id
_entity.type
_entity.pdbx_description
1 polymer ?
#
loop_
_entity_poly.entity_id
_entity_poly.type
_entity_poly.pdbx_seq_one_letter_code
_entity_poly.pdbx_strand_id
1 'polypeptide(L)' 'MKNVHIPLSESEIPEYYLNIVYYLKKYLGKLPDPPLNPVTKQPIGPQDLTTLFPMELIKQEVSLEEKIEIPEEVR' A
#
# COMPACT_ATOMS: atom_id res chain seq x y z
N MET A 1 -10.26 -0.20 35.97
CA MET A 1 -9.24 0.63 35.26
C MET A 1 -9.95 1.90 34.79
N LYS A 2 -9.36 3.09 34.94
CA LYS A 2 -9.95 4.32 34.38
C LYS A 2 -9.74 4.29 32.87
N ASN A 3 -10.81 4.50 32.10
CA ASN A 3 -10.71 4.69 30.66
C ASN A 3 -10.13 6.08 30.40
N VAL A 4 -8.95 6.13 29.79
CA VAL A 4 -8.30 7.37 29.34
C VAL A 4 -8.54 7.49 27.85
N HIS A 5 -9.15 8.60 27.43
CA HIS A 5 -9.39 8.92 26.03
C HIS A 5 -8.46 10.08 25.63
N ILE A 6 -7.74 9.92 24.53
CA ILE A 6 -6.80 10.92 24.00
C ILE A 6 -7.24 11.21 22.56
N PRO A 7 -8.10 12.22 22.34
CA PRO A 7 -8.51 12.60 20.99
C PRO A 7 -7.36 13.29 20.26
N LEU A 8 -7.33 13.11 18.93
CA LEU A 8 -6.49 13.90 18.03
C LEU A 8 -7.35 14.96 17.35
N SER A 9 -6.74 16.10 17.04
CA SER A 9 -7.36 17.17 16.25
C SER A 9 -7.37 16.84 14.75
N GLU A 10 -8.23 17.52 13.98
CA GLU A 10 -8.28 17.35 12.52
C GLU A 10 -6.95 17.69 11.84
N SER A 11 -6.19 18.65 12.37
CA SER A 11 -4.85 19.00 11.88
C SER A 11 -3.81 17.88 12.07
N GLU A 12 -4.12 16.85 12.87
CA GLU A 12 -3.26 15.69 13.09
C GLU A 12 -3.63 14.50 12.18
N ILE A 13 -4.64 14.65 11.30
CA ILE A 13 -4.95 13.64 10.29
C ILE A 13 -3.73 13.46 9.39
N PRO A 14 -3.21 12.24 9.21
CA PRO A 14 -2.05 11.99 8.36
C PRO A 14 -2.27 12.41 6.91
N GLU A 15 -1.21 12.86 6.25
CA GLU A 15 -1.23 13.25 4.83
C GLU A 15 -0.72 12.13 3.90
N TYR A 16 -0.17 11.05 4.47
CA TYR A 16 0.47 9.96 3.73
C TYR A 16 0.11 8.60 4.32
N TYR A 17 -0.11 7.61 3.45
CA TYR A 17 -0.02 6.20 3.80
C TYR A 17 1.44 5.76 3.93
N LEU A 18 1.72 4.89 4.90
CA LEU A 18 3.03 4.27 5.06
C LEU A 18 3.08 2.94 4.30
N ASN A 19 4.06 2.79 3.41
CA ASN A 19 4.26 1.55 2.66
C ASN A 19 5.35 0.69 3.30
N ILE A 20 4.94 -0.41 3.95
CA ILE A 20 5.88 -1.32 4.62
C ILE A 20 6.84 -2.02 3.66
N VAL A 21 6.48 -2.18 2.38
CA VAL A 21 7.28 -2.86 1.35
C VAL A 21 8.64 -2.18 1.16
N TYR A 22 8.70 -0.85 1.30
CA TYR A 22 9.96 -0.10 1.29
C TYR A 22 10.94 -0.62 2.36
N TYR A 23 10.47 -0.82 3.59
CA TYR A 23 11.30 -1.31 4.68
C TYR A 23 11.68 -2.77 4.54
N LEU A 24 10.79 -3.61 4.02
CA LEU A 24 11.11 -5.02 3.71
C LEU A 24 12.27 -5.08 2.70
N LYS A 25 12.22 -4.29 1.63
CA LYS A 25 13.31 -4.19 0.66
C LYS A 25 14.59 -3.64 1.30
N LYS A 26 14.48 -2.55 2.05
CA LYS A 26 15.63 -1.84 2.63
C LYS A 26 16.37 -2.67 3.67
N TYR A 27 15.66 -3.38 4.54
CA TYR A 27 16.26 -4.05 5.70
C TYR A 27 16.38 -5.57 5.55
N LEU A 28 15.46 -6.21 4.81
CA LEU A 28 15.49 -7.66 4.60
C LEU A 28 16.02 -8.05 3.22
N GLY A 29 16.13 -7.10 2.29
CA GLY A 29 16.60 -7.36 0.91
C GLY A 29 15.67 -8.27 0.10
N LYS A 30 14.52 -8.64 0.64
CA LYS A 30 13.54 -9.54 0.02
C LYS A 30 12.15 -8.94 0.11
N LEU A 31 11.39 -9.09 -0.97
CA LEU A 31 9.97 -8.76 -1.04
C LEU A 31 9.11 -10.03 -0.91
N PRO A 32 7.84 -9.90 -0.48
CA PRO A 32 6.87 -10.98 -0.63
C PRO A 32 6.82 -11.46 -2.08
N ASP A 33 6.64 -12.78 -2.26
CA ASP A 33 6.46 -13.32 -3.60
C ASP A 33 5.14 -12.80 -4.18
N PRO A 34 5.11 -12.39 -5.47
CA PRO A 34 3.92 -11.85 -6.08
C PRO A 34 2.81 -12.91 -6.18
N PRO A 35 1.53 -12.50 -6.27
CA PRO A 35 0.44 -13.43 -6.54
C PRO A 35 0.67 -14.17 -7.86
N LEU A 36 0.13 -15.38 -7.97
CA LEU A 36 0.20 -16.15 -9.21
C LEU A 36 -1.08 -15.99 -10.02
N ASN A 37 -0.94 -15.86 -11.33
CA ASN A 37 -2.07 -15.90 -12.25
C ASN A 37 -2.73 -17.29 -12.14
N PRO A 38 -4.05 -17.38 -11.94
CA PRO A 38 -4.71 -18.66 -11.67
C PRO A 38 -4.64 -19.65 -12.83
N VAL A 39 -4.50 -19.15 -14.08
CA VAL A 39 -4.43 -19.95 -15.31
C VAL A 39 -2.99 -20.35 -15.60
N THR A 40 -2.06 -19.38 -15.67
CA THR A 40 -0.67 -19.66 -16.10
C THR A 40 0.23 -20.17 -14.97
N LYS A 41 -0.20 -19.99 -13.71
CA LYS A 41 0.59 -20.27 -12.50
C LYS A 41 1.92 -19.51 -12.43
N GLN A 42 2.09 -18.46 -13.23
CA GLN A 42 3.24 -17.56 -13.17
C GLN A 42 2.92 -16.31 -12.34
N PRO A 43 3.94 -15.64 -11.77
CA PRO A 43 3.78 -14.32 -11.17
C PRO A 43 2.95 -13.37 -12.04
N ILE A 44 1.98 -12.67 -11.42
CA ILE A 44 1.18 -11.66 -12.12
C ILE A 44 2.00 -10.40 -12.40
N GLY A 45 1.73 -9.77 -13.54
CA GLY A 45 2.16 -8.41 -13.85
C GLY A 45 1.03 -7.39 -13.71
N PRO A 46 1.33 -6.08 -13.83
CA PRO A 46 0.32 -5.03 -13.81
C PRO A 46 -0.82 -5.25 -14.82
N GLN A 47 -0.50 -5.80 -15.99
CA GLN A 47 -1.48 -6.07 -17.06
C GLN A 47 -2.56 -7.05 -16.61
N ASP A 48 -2.21 -8.06 -15.81
CA ASP A 48 -3.16 -9.03 -15.25
C ASP A 48 -4.14 -8.36 -14.27
N LEU A 49 -3.75 -7.23 -13.67
CA LEU A 49 -4.56 -6.49 -12.69
C LEU A 49 -5.47 -5.44 -13.33
N THR A 50 -5.17 -4.97 -14.55
CA THR A 50 -5.91 -3.85 -15.19
C THR A 50 -7.39 -4.10 -15.42
N THR A 51 -7.82 -5.37 -15.49
CA THR A 51 -9.24 -5.72 -15.64
C THR A 51 -9.99 -5.70 -14.30
N LEU A 52 -9.27 -5.81 -13.18
CA LEU A 52 -9.84 -5.95 -11.84
C LEU A 52 -9.79 -4.64 -11.06
N PHE A 53 -8.73 -3.85 -11.27
CA PHE A 53 -8.44 -2.69 -10.43
C PHE A 53 -8.21 -1.42 -11.26
N PRO A 54 -8.61 -0.25 -10.75
CA PRO A 54 -8.19 1.03 -11.29
C PRO A 54 -6.67 1.18 -11.29
N MET A 55 -6.15 1.95 -12.25
CA MET A 55 -4.71 2.17 -12.42
C MET A 55 -4.02 2.66 -11.14
N GLU A 56 -4.69 3.49 -10.34
CA GLU A 56 -4.08 4.06 -9.13
C GLU A 56 -3.84 3.00 -8.05
N LEU A 57 -4.74 2.03 -7.89
CA LEU A 57 -4.51 0.90 -6.97
C LEU A 57 -3.35 0.03 -7.46
N ILE A 58 -3.23 -0.18 -8.77
CA ILE A 58 -2.14 -0.97 -9.37
C ILE A 58 -0.79 -0.28 -9.14
N LYS A 59 -0.72 1.05 -9.27
CA LYS A 59 0.50 1.82 -8.97
C LYS A 59 0.92 1.66 -7.52
N GLN A 60 -0.03 1.68 -6.58
CA GLN A 60 0.26 1.49 -5.15
C GLN A 60 0.80 0.08 -4.88
N GLU A 61 0.21 -0.96 -5.48
CA GLU A 61 0.63 -2.37 -5.32
C GLU A 61 2.09 -2.59 -5.77
N VAL A 62 2.53 -1.92 -6.83
CA VAL A 62 3.90 -2.04 -7.34
C VAL A 62 4.86 -0.97 -6.81
N SER A 63 4.37 -0.05 -5.96
CA SER A 63 5.18 1.04 -5.42
C SER A 63 6.20 0.54 -4.39
N LEU A 64 7.41 1.09 -4.48
CA LEU A 64 8.47 0.91 -3.50
C LEU A 64 8.82 2.22 -2.80
N GLU A 65 7.97 3.23 -2.91
CA GLU A 65 8.11 4.48 -2.16
C GLU A 65 7.76 4.24 -0.69
N GLU A 66 8.42 4.94 0.23
CA GLU A 66 8.18 4.82 1.68
C GLU A 66 6.81 5.37 2.10
N LYS A 67 6.37 6.44 1.43
CA LYS A 67 5.14 7.17 1.71
C LYS A 67 4.37 7.40 0.42
N ILE A 68 3.05 7.24 0.49
CA ILE A 68 2.13 7.49 -0.61
C ILE A 68 1.18 8.59 -0.16
N GLU A 69 1.08 9.68 -0.91
CA GLU A 69 0.19 10.80 -0.58
C GLU A 69 -1.27 10.34 -0.55
N ILE A 70 -2.02 10.77 0.46
CA ILE A 70 -3.46 10.52 0.54
C ILE A 70 -4.16 11.63 -0.25
N PRO A 71 -4.91 11.32 -1.31
CA PRO A 71 -5.66 12.31 -2.05
C PRO A 71 -6.61 13.09 -1.13
N GLU A 72 -6.79 14.38 -1.39
CA GLU A 72 -7.62 15.26 -0.56
C GLU A 72 -9.07 14.75 -0.49
N GLU A 73 -9.61 14.17 -1.58
CA GLU A 73 -10.95 13.59 -1.57
C GLU A 73 -11.11 12.32 -0.72
N VAL A 74 -10.00 11.73 -0.26
CA VAL A 74 -9.95 10.53 0.60
C VAL A 74 -9.68 10.91 2.07
N ARG A 75 -9.05 12.06 2.33
CA ARG A 75 -8.77 12.55 3.68
C ARG A 75 -10.03 13.00 4.39
#